data_AF-A0A061SQZ7-F1
#
_entry.id   AF-A0A061SQZ7-F1
#
_cell.length_a   1.000
_cell.length_b   1.000
_cell.length_c   1.000
_cell.angle_alpha   90.00
_cell.angle_beta   90.00
_cell.angle_gamma   90.00
#
_symmetry.space_group_name_H-M   'P 1'
#
loop_
_entity.id
_entity.type
_entity.pdbx_description
1 polymer ?
#
loop_
_entity_poly.entity_id
_entity_poly.type
_entity_poly.pdbx_seq_one_letter_code
_entity_poly.pdbx_strand_id
1 'polypeptide(L)'
;MHPIIYDVAVSVDGYISGPDGDISRFAHAGEVVEDYTARLNSYGVAIMGRGTYEFGYRFGLAPGQNPYPHMQTYVFSEQIALPDQGDVTQVQGDLKAQLDHLKASASGPIYLCGGGAFAGALLALGAIDLLRLKRAPILLGGGVRLFGDGAEAPQLRHRSTKVYEGGYLFQEFAV
;
A
#
# COMPACT_ATOMS: atom_id res chain seq x y z
N MET A 1 18.92 6.89 -1.94
CA MET A 1 17.71 6.62 -1.16
C MET A 1 16.58 6.34 -2.13
N HIS A 2 15.77 5.30 -1.87
CA HIS A 2 14.62 4.96 -2.69
C HIS A 2 13.33 5.56 -2.14
N PRO A 3 12.38 5.95 -3.02
CA PRO A 3 11.13 6.55 -2.60
C PRO A 3 10.19 5.50 -2.01
N ILE A 4 9.42 5.90 -0.99
CA ILE A 4 8.23 5.19 -0.53
C ILE A 4 7.04 5.68 -1.34
N ILE A 5 6.36 4.75 -1.99
CA ILE A 5 5.26 5.01 -2.91
C ILE A 5 4.02 4.28 -2.42
N TYR A 6 2.96 5.02 -2.12
CA TYR A 6 1.66 4.44 -1.80
C TYR A 6 0.84 4.25 -3.08
N ASP A 7 0.84 3.04 -3.64
CA ASP A 7 0.17 2.70 -4.91
C ASP A 7 -1.09 1.85 -4.68
N VAL A 8 -2.23 2.51 -4.50
CA VAL A 8 -3.43 1.90 -3.89
C VAL A 8 -4.69 2.16 -4.71
N ALA A 9 -5.61 1.20 -4.70
CA ALA A 9 -6.96 1.39 -5.23
C ALA A 9 -7.83 2.07 -4.17
N VAL A 10 -8.62 3.05 -4.58
CA VAL A 10 -9.44 3.84 -3.66
C VAL A 10 -10.77 4.23 -4.29
N SER A 11 -11.85 4.23 -3.53
CA SER A 11 -13.16 4.73 -3.97
C SER A 11 -13.17 6.26 -4.08
N VAL A 12 -14.24 6.82 -4.65
CA VAL A 12 -14.42 8.29 -4.73
C VAL A 12 -14.45 8.91 -3.32
N ASP A 13 -15.10 8.24 -2.38
CA ASP A 13 -15.26 8.64 -0.98
C ASP A 13 -14.10 8.22 -0.05
N GLY A 14 -12.98 7.74 -0.61
CA GLY A 14 -11.72 7.63 0.14
C GLY A 14 -11.50 6.32 0.90
N TYR A 15 -12.17 5.24 0.50
CA TYR A 15 -12.02 3.91 1.10
C TYR A 15 -11.21 2.96 0.20
N ILE A 16 -10.32 2.17 0.79
CA ILE A 16 -9.46 1.18 0.09
C ILE A 16 -10.03 -0.24 0.14
N SER A 17 -11.01 -0.47 1.02
CA SER A 17 -11.88 -1.64 1.04
C SER A 17 -13.23 -1.22 1.62
N GLY A 18 -14.29 -1.95 1.29
CA GLY A 18 -15.57 -1.86 1.96
C GLY A 18 -15.54 -2.44 3.38
N PRO A 19 -16.70 -2.53 4.05
CA PRO A 19 -16.87 -3.26 5.29
C PRO A 19 -16.31 -4.69 5.20
N ASP A 20 -15.79 -5.21 6.32
CA ASP A 20 -15.21 -6.56 6.43
C ASP A 20 -14.10 -6.87 5.42
N GLY A 21 -13.43 -5.83 4.91
CA GLY A 21 -12.36 -5.96 3.92
C GLY A 21 -12.86 -6.32 2.52
N ASP A 22 -14.14 -6.05 2.19
CA ASP A 22 -14.66 -6.33 0.86
C ASP A 22 -13.95 -5.49 -0.22
N ILE A 23 -13.31 -6.17 -1.17
CA ILE A 23 -12.64 -5.57 -2.32
C ILE A 23 -13.33 -5.92 -3.65
N SER A 24 -14.47 -6.62 -3.60
CA SER A 24 -15.16 -7.14 -4.80
C SER A 24 -15.55 -6.05 -5.78
N ARG A 25 -15.82 -4.84 -5.29
CA ARG A 25 -16.24 -3.69 -6.10
C ARG A 25 -15.10 -2.97 -6.83
N PHE A 26 -13.83 -3.30 -6.53
CA PHE A 26 -12.69 -2.80 -7.29
C PHE A 26 -12.46 -3.64 -8.56
N ALA A 27 -11.75 -3.07 -9.53
CA ALA A 27 -11.39 -3.76 -10.77
C ALA A 27 -10.44 -4.94 -10.50
N HIS A 28 -10.78 -6.09 -11.08
CA HIS A 28 -9.96 -7.33 -11.05
C HIS A 28 -9.34 -7.67 -12.41
N ALA A 29 -9.68 -6.90 -13.45
CA ALA A 29 -9.17 -7.05 -14.82
C ALA A 29 -9.19 -5.71 -15.56
N GLY A 30 -8.64 -5.70 -16.77
CA GLY A 30 -8.58 -4.54 -17.66
C GLY A 30 -7.33 -3.68 -17.46
N GLU A 31 -7.22 -2.65 -18.30
CA GLU A 31 -6.00 -1.83 -18.44
C GLU A 31 -5.49 -1.26 -17.11
N VAL A 32 -6.38 -0.85 -16.19
CA VAL A 32 -5.98 -0.33 -14.87
C VAL A 32 -5.25 -1.37 -14.01
N VAL A 33 -5.62 -2.66 -14.14
CA VAL A 33 -5.01 -3.79 -13.42
C VAL A 33 -3.71 -4.23 -14.11
N GLU A 34 -3.69 -4.20 -15.44
CA GLU A 34 -2.47 -4.47 -16.23
C GLU A 34 -1.38 -3.43 -15.93
N ASP A 35 -1.72 -2.14 -15.97
CA ASP A 35 -0.81 -1.04 -15.63
C ASP A 35 -0.35 -1.13 -14.18
N TYR A 36 -1.23 -1.52 -13.25
CA TYR A 36 -0.85 -1.74 -11.85
C TYR A 36 0.14 -2.89 -11.73
N THR A 37 -0.10 -4.02 -12.39
CA THR A 37 0.80 -5.17 -12.41
C THR A 37 2.17 -4.79 -12.99
N ALA A 38 2.20 -4.02 -14.08
CA ALA A 38 3.43 -3.52 -14.67
C ALA A 38 4.22 -2.62 -13.70
N ARG A 39 3.54 -1.71 -12.99
CA ARG A 39 4.18 -0.91 -11.93
C ARG A 39 4.64 -1.78 -10.77
N LEU A 40 3.85 -2.78 -10.36
CA LEU A 40 4.18 -3.67 -9.27
C LEU A 40 5.50 -4.41 -9.53
N ASN A 41 5.78 -4.77 -10.78
CA ASN A 41 7.05 -5.40 -11.17
C ASN A 41 8.28 -4.47 -11.11
N SER A 42 8.09 -3.16 -10.91
CA SER A 42 9.19 -2.18 -10.82
C SER A 42 9.67 -1.87 -9.39
N TYR A 43 8.96 -2.36 -8.38
CA TYR A 43 9.36 -2.17 -6.97
C TYR A 43 10.32 -3.27 -6.52
N GLY A 44 11.25 -2.92 -5.64
CA GLY A 44 12.20 -3.87 -5.05
C GLY A 44 11.84 -4.32 -3.63
N VAL A 45 11.01 -3.54 -2.94
CA VAL A 45 10.64 -3.75 -1.54
C VAL A 45 9.15 -3.52 -1.37
N ALA A 46 8.47 -4.38 -0.62
CA ALA A 46 7.11 -4.18 -0.14
C ALA A 46 7.10 -3.97 1.38
N ILE A 47 6.36 -2.97 1.85
CA ILE A 47 6.11 -2.74 3.27
C ILE A 47 4.61 -2.75 3.54
N MET A 48 4.21 -3.38 4.64
CA MET A 48 2.81 -3.40 5.08
C MET A 48 2.67 -3.54 6.59
N GLY A 49 1.53 -3.11 7.12
CA GLY A 49 1.13 -3.42 8.49
C GLY A 49 0.52 -4.81 8.61
N ARG A 50 0.45 -5.34 9.84
CA ARG A 50 -0.14 -6.64 10.18
C ARG A 50 -1.46 -6.94 9.46
N GLY A 51 -2.44 -6.03 9.56
CA GLY A 51 -3.78 -6.26 9.03
C GLY A 51 -3.82 -6.48 7.52
N THR A 52 -2.91 -5.84 6.76
CA THR A 52 -2.79 -6.06 5.30
C THR A 52 -2.11 -7.38 5.00
N TYR A 53 -1.11 -7.77 5.78
CA TYR A 53 -0.47 -9.07 5.61
C TYR A 53 -1.45 -10.23 5.89
N GLU A 54 -2.15 -10.19 7.03
CA GLU A 54 -3.13 -11.21 7.42
C GLU A 54 -4.35 -11.24 6.50
N PHE A 55 -4.71 -10.11 5.87
CA PHE A 55 -5.76 -10.09 4.85
C PHE A 55 -5.46 -11.05 3.69
N GLY A 56 -4.18 -11.22 3.33
CA GLY A 56 -3.74 -12.16 2.31
C GLY A 56 -4.11 -13.62 2.61
N TYR A 57 -4.31 -13.98 3.87
CA TYR A 57 -4.67 -15.36 4.26
C TYR A 57 -5.99 -15.81 3.65
N ARG A 58 -6.93 -14.87 3.44
CA ARG A 58 -8.21 -15.12 2.76
C ARG A 58 -8.05 -15.53 1.30
N PHE A 59 -6.90 -15.26 0.72
CA PHE A 59 -6.54 -15.54 -0.67
C PHE A 59 -5.45 -16.62 -0.79
N GLY A 60 -5.20 -17.37 0.29
CA GLY A 60 -4.28 -18.51 0.30
C GLY A 60 -2.84 -18.19 0.68
N LEU A 61 -2.55 -16.96 1.15
CA LEU A 61 -1.24 -16.66 1.74
C LEU A 61 -1.08 -17.43 3.06
N ALA A 62 0.05 -18.12 3.24
CA ALA A 62 0.39 -18.74 4.52
C ALA A 62 1.21 -17.79 5.41
N PRO A 63 1.16 -17.91 6.74
CA PRO A 63 2.05 -17.16 7.63
C PRO A 63 3.52 -17.41 7.28
N GLY A 64 4.29 -16.33 7.15
CA GLY A 64 5.69 -16.37 6.71
C GLY A 64 5.89 -16.36 5.19
N GLN A 65 4.86 -16.61 4.39
CA GLN A 65 4.98 -16.55 2.93
C GLN A 65 5.07 -15.11 2.44
N ASN A 66 5.91 -14.88 1.42
CA ASN A 66 6.03 -13.60 0.75
C ASN A 66 4.98 -13.47 -0.37
N PRO A 67 4.04 -12.49 -0.29
CA PRO A 67 3.05 -12.24 -1.35
C PRO A 67 3.67 -11.71 -2.65
N TYR A 68 4.90 -11.20 -2.60
CA TYR A 68 5.62 -10.61 -3.73
C TYR A 68 7.00 -11.27 -3.86
N PRO A 69 7.13 -12.45 -4.51
CA PRO A 69 8.38 -13.21 -4.54
C PRO A 69 9.58 -12.46 -5.14
N HIS A 70 9.34 -11.44 -5.97
CA HIS A 70 10.38 -10.58 -6.56
C HIS A 70 10.77 -9.39 -5.68
N MET A 71 10.12 -9.17 -4.54
CA MET A 71 10.39 -8.09 -3.60
C MET A 71 10.85 -8.63 -2.25
N GLN A 72 11.68 -7.86 -1.55
CA GLN A 72 11.85 -8.05 -0.10
C GLN A 72 10.62 -7.52 0.62
N THR A 73 9.99 -8.33 1.47
CA THR A 73 8.74 -7.94 2.15
C THR A 73 8.95 -7.76 3.65
N TYR A 74 8.54 -6.60 4.15
CA TYR A 74 8.61 -6.24 5.56
C TYR A 74 7.21 -6.02 6.14
N VAL A 75 6.92 -6.70 7.25
CA VAL A 75 5.66 -6.58 7.98
C VAL A 75 5.90 -5.81 9.26
N PHE A 76 5.42 -4.57 9.30
CA PHE A 76 5.49 -3.72 10.48
C PHE A 76 4.41 -4.14 11.48
N SER A 77 4.84 -4.71 12.60
CA SER A 77 3.95 -5.21 13.63
C SER A 77 4.71 -5.49 14.91
N GLU A 78 4.20 -4.97 16.02
CA GLU A 78 4.67 -5.34 17.36
C GLU A 78 4.25 -6.77 17.75
N GLN A 79 3.16 -7.27 17.16
CA GLN A 79 2.50 -8.50 17.56
C GLN A 79 1.97 -9.25 16.33
N ILE A 80 2.87 -9.86 15.57
CA ILE A 80 2.54 -10.85 14.54
C ILE A 80 3.27 -12.16 14.86
N ALA A 81 2.59 -13.29 14.71
CA ALA A 81 3.19 -14.60 14.82
C ALA A 81 3.60 -15.06 13.41
N LEU A 82 4.91 -15.06 13.15
CA LEU A 82 5.50 -15.61 11.93
C LEU A 82 6.35 -16.83 12.29
N PRO A 83 6.48 -17.81 11.37
CA PRO A 83 7.43 -18.90 11.56
C PRO A 83 8.86 -18.36 11.59
N ASP A 84 9.76 -19.05 12.32
CA ASP A 84 11.18 -18.68 12.42
C ASP A 84 11.89 -18.61 11.05
N GLN A 85 11.42 -19.41 10.08
CA GLN A 85 11.92 -19.46 8.70
C GLN A 85 10.83 -19.02 7.71
N GLY A 86 10.52 -17.72 7.69
CA GLY A 86 9.63 -17.10 6.71
C GLY A 86 10.40 -16.34 5.62
N ASP A 87 9.71 -16.09 4.50
CA ASP A 87 10.17 -15.27 3.38
C ASP A 87 9.88 -13.76 3.59
N VAL A 88 9.36 -13.38 4.76
CA VAL A 88 9.05 -12.00 5.14
C VAL A 88 9.74 -11.64 6.46
N THR A 89 10.10 -10.38 6.61
CA THR A 89 10.76 -9.87 7.84
C THR A 89 9.78 -9.09 8.69
N GLN A 90 9.62 -9.47 9.97
CA GLN A 90 8.90 -8.64 10.94
C GLN A 90 9.76 -7.42 11.31
N VAL A 91 9.15 -6.24 11.33
CA VAL A 91 9.80 -5.00 11.77
C VAL A 91 9.07 -4.46 13.00
N GLN A 92 9.87 -4.11 14.02
CA GLN A 92 9.41 -3.63 15.34
C GLN A 92 10.20 -2.38 15.76
N GLY A 93 9.64 -1.63 16.71
CA GLY A 93 10.30 -0.49 17.34
C GLY A 93 10.07 0.85 16.62
N ASP A 94 11.08 1.71 16.61
CA ASP A 94 10.96 3.09 16.10
C ASP A 94 10.66 3.11 14.61
N LEU A 95 9.40 3.41 14.27
CA LEU A 95 8.90 3.45 12.91
C LEU A 95 9.73 4.40 12.01
N LYS A 96 10.09 5.59 12.49
CA LYS A 96 10.82 6.56 11.67
C LYS A 96 12.22 6.06 11.35
N ALA A 97 12.93 5.55 12.35
CA ALA A 97 14.26 5.00 12.17
C ALA A 97 14.27 3.81 11.20
N GLN A 98 13.28 2.92 11.30
CA GLN A 98 13.15 1.77 10.40
C GLN A 98 12.86 2.19 8.95
N LEU A 99 11.97 3.18 8.76
CA LEU A 99 11.67 3.70 7.42
C LEU A 99 12.88 4.40 6.79
N ASP A 100 13.63 5.20 7.57
CA ASP A 100 14.85 5.85 7.08
C ASP A 100 15.92 4.84 6.68
N HIS A 101 16.09 3.79 7.50
CA HIS A 101 16.99 2.69 7.18
C HIS A 101 16.59 2.00 5.88
N LEU A 102 15.32 1.64 5.72
CA LEU A 102 14.80 1.01 4.50
C LEU A 102 14.98 1.91 3.27
N LYS A 103 14.69 3.22 3.37
CA LYS A 103 14.93 4.17 2.26
C LYS A 103 16.40 4.20 1.84
N ALA A 104 17.32 4.02 2.78
CA ALA A 104 18.75 4.02 2.52
C ALA A 104 19.28 2.70 1.93
N SER A 105 18.72 1.56 2.33
CA SER A 105 19.26 0.23 2.00
C SER A 105 18.45 -0.56 0.96
N ALA A 106 17.23 -0.14 0.62
CA ALA A 106 16.38 -0.84 -0.35
C ALA A 106 17.08 -1.03 -1.71
N SER A 107 16.76 -2.14 -2.38
CA SER A 107 17.26 -2.47 -3.72
C SER A 107 16.52 -1.75 -4.86
N GLY A 108 15.44 -1.03 -4.54
CA GLY A 108 14.57 -0.37 -5.50
C GLY A 108 13.48 0.45 -4.81
N PRO A 109 12.57 1.08 -5.57
CA PRO A 109 11.42 1.79 -5.02
C PRO A 109 10.64 0.91 -4.03
N ILE A 110 10.17 1.54 -2.95
CA ILE A 110 9.48 0.87 -1.84
C ILE A 110 7.97 1.01 -2.05
N TYR A 111 7.31 -0.12 -2.27
CA TYR A 111 5.86 -0.21 -2.35
C TYR A 111 5.26 -0.26 -0.95
N LEU A 112 4.54 0.81 -0.57
CA LEU A 112 3.67 0.79 0.58
C LEU A 112 2.37 0.07 0.20
N CYS A 113 2.24 -1.19 0.60
CA CYS A 113 1.07 -2.01 0.27
C CYS A 113 -0.16 -1.64 1.11
N GLY A 114 0.03 -1.17 2.35
CA GLY A 114 -1.03 -0.71 3.24
C GLY A 114 -0.90 -1.27 4.66
N GLY A 115 -1.92 -1.20 5.50
CA GLY A 115 -3.26 -0.67 5.25
C GLY A 115 -3.37 0.82 5.53
N GLY A 116 -4.59 1.34 5.52
CA GLY A 116 -4.84 2.77 5.67
C GLY A 116 -4.28 3.39 6.95
N ALA A 117 -4.37 2.71 8.09
CA ALA A 117 -3.79 3.19 9.35
C ALA A 117 -2.25 3.28 9.28
N PHE A 118 -1.59 2.28 8.67
CA PHE A 118 -0.14 2.28 8.47
C PHE A 118 0.28 3.38 7.50
N ALA A 119 -0.45 3.56 6.40
CA ALA A 119 -0.22 4.66 5.47
C ALA A 119 -0.42 6.03 6.13
N GLY A 120 -1.44 6.18 6.98
CA GLY A 120 -1.65 7.41 7.75
C GLY A 120 -0.48 7.73 8.69
N ALA A 121 0.08 6.73 9.36
CA ALA A 121 1.27 6.91 10.20
C ALA A 121 2.50 7.33 9.39
N LEU A 122 2.73 6.72 8.22
CA LEU A 122 3.82 7.11 7.33
C LEU A 122 3.63 8.54 6.77
N LEU A 123 2.39 8.92 6.46
CA LEU A 123 2.06 10.27 6.00
C LEU A 123 2.36 11.31 7.09
N ALA A 124 1.97 11.06 8.34
CA ALA A 124 2.24 11.94 9.48
C ALA A 124 3.75 12.10 9.76
N LEU A 125 4.57 11.10 9.41
CA LEU A 125 6.03 11.17 9.51
C LEU A 125 6.71 11.85 8.31
N GLY A 126 5.94 12.28 7.29
CA GLY A 126 6.49 12.79 6.03
C GLY A 126 7.31 11.75 5.26
N ALA A 127 7.00 10.45 5.46
CA ALA A 127 7.81 9.36 4.91
C ALA A 127 7.39 8.95 3.49
N ILE A 128 6.13 9.22 3.10
CA ILE A 128 5.61 8.93 1.75
C ILE A 128 6.14 9.98 0.78
N ASP A 129 6.83 9.56 -0.29
CA ASP A 129 7.34 10.47 -1.31
C ASP A 129 6.35 10.64 -2.47
N LEU A 130 5.64 9.57 -2.84
CA LEU A 130 4.66 9.57 -3.93
C LEU A 130 3.35 8.88 -3.51
N LEU A 131 2.24 9.50 -3.88
CA LEU A 131 0.90 8.93 -3.76
C LEU A 131 0.36 8.59 -5.15
N ARG A 132 0.08 7.32 -5.38
CA ARG A 132 -0.48 6.77 -6.62
C ARG A 132 -1.88 6.22 -6.33
N LEU A 133 -2.90 6.92 -6.80
CA LEU A 133 -4.29 6.57 -6.57
C LEU A 133 -4.89 5.99 -7.84
N LYS A 134 -5.31 4.71 -7.78
CA LYS A 134 -6.19 4.08 -8.76
C LYS A 134 -7.63 4.31 -8.29
N ARG A 135 -8.19 5.48 -8.60
CA ARG A 135 -9.50 5.92 -8.13
C ARG A 135 -10.61 5.22 -8.92
N ALA A 136 -11.37 4.40 -8.22
CA ALA A 136 -12.53 3.69 -8.73
C ALA A 136 -13.77 4.59 -8.76
N PRO A 137 -14.60 4.56 -9.81
CA PRO A 137 -15.83 5.35 -9.91
C PRO A 137 -16.98 4.71 -9.10
N ILE A 138 -16.72 4.44 -7.82
CA ILE A 138 -17.66 3.83 -6.88
C ILE A 138 -17.69 4.63 -5.57
N LEU A 139 -18.82 4.55 -4.88
CA LEU A 139 -18.96 4.94 -3.48
C LEU A 139 -19.09 3.67 -2.63
N LEU A 140 -18.31 3.58 -1.55
CA LEU A 140 -18.38 2.46 -0.61
C LEU A 140 -19.17 2.80 0.66
N GLY A 141 -19.21 4.07 1.05
CA GLY A 141 -19.94 4.57 2.23
C GLY A 141 -19.35 4.15 3.58
N GLY A 142 -18.33 3.30 3.59
CA GLY A 142 -17.71 2.73 4.79
C GLY A 142 -16.61 1.73 4.46
N GLY A 143 -15.91 1.28 5.50
CA GLY A 143 -14.79 0.35 5.39
C GLY A 143 -13.46 0.98 5.81
N VAL A 144 -12.36 0.52 5.21
CA VAL A 144 -11.02 0.99 5.57
C VAL A 144 -10.70 2.28 4.82
N ARG A 145 -10.47 3.37 5.55
CA ARG A 145 -10.10 4.68 4.99
C ARG A 145 -8.67 4.68 4.45
N LEU A 146 -8.39 5.47 3.40
CA LEU A 146 -7.09 5.60 2.75
C LEU A 146 -5.93 5.90 3.71
N PHE A 147 -6.14 6.73 4.73
CA PHE A 147 -5.10 7.11 5.70
C PHE A 147 -5.56 6.92 7.17
N GLY A 148 -6.50 6.02 7.42
CA GLY A 148 -7.09 5.84 8.75
C GLY A 148 -7.78 7.10 9.25
N ASP A 149 -7.78 7.32 10.58
CA ASP A 149 -8.52 8.40 11.25
C ASP A 149 -7.65 9.60 11.69
N GLY A 150 -6.38 9.66 11.28
CA GLY A 150 -5.40 10.58 11.90
C GLY A 150 -4.38 11.23 10.97
N ALA A 151 -4.66 11.35 9.67
CA ALA A 151 -3.73 12.02 8.76
C ALA A 151 -3.78 13.55 8.91
N GLU A 152 -2.65 14.16 9.23
CA GLU A 152 -2.40 15.55 8.86
C GLU A 152 -2.51 15.67 7.33
N ALA A 153 -3.02 16.80 6.84
CA ALA A 153 -3.29 17.00 5.42
C ALA A 153 -2.14 17.81 4.77
N PRO A 154 -1.07 17.17 4.27
CA PRO A 154 -0.05 17.89 3.51
C PRO A 154 -0.65 18.40 2.19
N GLN A 155 -0.10 19.51 1.69
CA GLN A 155 -0.43 19.99 0.37
C GLN A 155 0.27 19.11 -0.68
N LEU A 156 -0.52 18.29 -1.37
CA LEU A 156 -0.01 17.44 -2.44
C LEU A 156 0.20 18.24 -3.74
N ARG A 157 1.25 17.91 -4.49
CA ARG A 157 1.47 18.42 -5.85
C ARG A 157 1.09 17.36 -6.88
N HIS A 158 0.07 17.64 -7.67
CA HIS A 158 -0.30 16.79 -8.81
C HIS A 158 0.87 16.64 -9.79
N ARG A 159 1.09 15.41 -10.28
CA ARG A 159 2.11 15.10 -11.28
C ARG A 159 1.50 14.60 -12.58
N SER A 160 0.52 13.71 -12.49
CA SER A 160 -0.09 13.13 -13.69
C SER A 160 -1.48 12.58 -13.41
N THR A 161 -2.27 12.45 -14.47
CA THR A 161 -3.53 11.71 -14.46
C THR A 161 -3.69 10.95 -15.77
N LYS A 162 -4.10 9.68 -15.67
CA LYS A 162 -4.55 8.85 -16.78
C LYS A 162 -6.00 8.46 -16.53
N VAL A 163 -6.83 8.61 -17.55
CA VAL A 163 -8.23 8.17 -17.53
C VAL A 163 -8.31 6.84 -18.27
N TYR A 164 -8.90 5.83 -17.63
CA TYR A 164 -9.16 4.54 -18.26
C TYR A 164 -10.60 4.47 -18.76
N GLU A 165 -10.86 3.56 -19.69
CA GLU A 165 -12.22 3.16 -20.04
C GLU A 165 -12.97 2.68 -18.78
N GLY A 166 -14.26 3.02 -18.68
CA GLY A 166 -15.07 2.71 -17.50
C GLY A 166 -14.92 3.71 -16.33
N GLY A 167 -14.16 4.80 -16.49
CA GLY A 167 -14.15 5.94 -15.55
C GLY A 167 -13.15 5.81 -14.39
N TYR A 168 -12.31 4.78 -14.38
CA TYR A 168 -11.17 4.73 -13.46
C TYR A 168 -10.17 5.85 -13.76
N LEU A 169 -9.60 6.42 -12.71
CA LEU A 169 -8.52 7.40 -12.82
C LEU A 169 -7.27 6.84 -12.14
N PHE A 170 -6.13 6.89 -12.83
CA PHE A 170 -4.84 6.84 -12.15
C PHE A 170 -4.36 8.26 -11.93
N GLN A 171 -4.02 8.61 -10.70
CA GLN A 171 -3.50 9.92 -10.33
C GLN A 171 -2.19 9.74 -9.55
N GLU A 172 -1.15 10.47 -9.94
CA GLU A 172 0.10 10.52 -9.18
C GLU A 172 0.29 11.91 -8.57
N PHE A 173 0.65 11.95 -7.30
CA PHE A 173 0.98 13.15 -6.55
C PHE A 173 2.35 12.99 -5.88
N ALA A 174 3.11 14.09 -5.81
CA ALA A 174 4.17 14.23 -4.83
C ALA A 174 3.56 14.72 -3.52
N VAL A 175 4.00 14.12 -2.41
CA VAL A 175 3.61 14.49 -1.04
C VAL A 175 4.52 15.61 -0.53
#